data_AF-A0A0P7TL09-F1
#
_entry.id   AF-A0A0P7TL09-F1
#
_cell.length_a   1.000
_cell.length_b   1.000
_cell.length_c   1.000
_cell.angle_alpha   90.00
_cell.angle_beta   90.00
_cell.angle_gamma   90.00
#
_symmetry.space_group_name_H-M   'P 1'
#
loop_
_entity.id
_entity.type
_entity.pdbx_description
1 polymer ?
#
loop_
_entity_poly.entity_id
_entity_poly.type
_entity_poly.pdbx_seq_one_letter_code
_entity_poly.pdbx_strand_id
1 'polypeptide(L)'
;VSSAGEMHTLHPPGEYEPLPQGSEAHWEVVERILFVYAKLNPGIAYVQGMNEIVGPIYYTLATDPNRQWKEHAEADTFFCFTNLMSENMDNFIKSLDDSPCGITTRMESVYSALKDKDMELYLKLQEQNIQPQYFTFRWLTLLLSQEFLLPDVIRIWDALFSHQDRFDFLILICCAMLILIRDELLEGDFTTNMRLLQDYPISDVHAILRRAKELQDGA
;
A
#
# COMPACT_ATOMS: atom_id res chain seq x y z
N VAL A 1 35.64 39.17 10.65
CA VAL A 1 36.12 38.14 9.69
C VAL A 1 36.65 36.97 10.51
N SER A 2 35.99 35.82 10.43
CA SER A 2 36.23 34.52 11.10
C SER A 2 34.89 34.05 11.70
N SER A 3 34.35 32.85 11.49
CA SER A 3 34.60 31.75 10.57
C SER A 3 33.23 31.07 10.34
N ALA A 4 32.98 30.55 9.13
CA ALA A 4 31.78 29.76 8.86
C ALA A 4 31.83 28.47 9.70
N GLY A 5 30.77 28.20 10.46
CA GLY A 5 30.62 26.96 11.21
C GLY A 5 30.53 25.76 10.26
N GLU A 6 31.35 24.75 10.52
CA GLU A 6 31.32 23.47 9.83
C GLU A 6 29.97 22.80 10.07
N MET A 7 29.20 22.65 9.00
CA MET A 7 27.95 21.91 9.00
C MET A 7 28.32 20.42 8.85
N HIS A 8 28.36 19.70 9.96
CA HIS A 8 28.61 18.26 9.96
C HIS A 8 27.54 17.54 9.13
N THR A 9 27.95 16.97 7.99
CA THR A 9 27.14 16.11 7.14
C THR A 9 26.85 14.79 7.86
N LEU A 10 25.57 14.45 8.02
CA LEU A 10 25.07 13.27 8.74
C LEU A 10 25.14 11.95 7.94
N HIS A 11 25.89 11.89 6.83
CA HIS A 11 25.89 10.71 5.96
C HIS A 11 27.29 10.09 5.81
N PRO A 12 27.40 8.75 5.84
CA PRO A 12 28.67 8.07 5.62
C PRO A 12 29.22 8.36 4.22
N PRO A 13 30.53 8.63 4.08
CA PRO A 13 31.14 8.94 2.80
C PRO A 13 31.33 7.64 1.99
N GLY A 14 30.51 7.42 0.96
CA GLY A 14 30.74 6.29 0.03
C GLY A 14 29.58 5.84 -0.87
N GLU A 15 28.34 6.28 -0.67
CA GLU A 15 27.17 5.68 -1.37
C GLU A 15 26.55 6.53 -2.49
N TYR A 16 27.05 7.74 -2.75
CA TYR A 16 26.49 8.63 -3.78
C TYR A 16 27.52 8.89 -4.89
N GLU A 17 27.56 8.02 -5.89
CA GLU A 17 28.26 8.32 -7.13
C GLU A 17 27.41 9.32 -7.95
N PRO A 18 27.98 10.47 -8.35
CA PRO A 18 27.26 11.40 -9.22
C PRO A 18 26.86 10.70 -10.53
N LEU A 19 25.59 10.84 -10.92
CA LEU A 19 25.11 10.30 -12.18
C LEU A 19 25.86 10.93 -13.37
N PRO A 20 26.03 10.19 -14.48
CA PRO A 20 26.61 10.73 -15.70
C PRO A 20 25.89 12.00 -16.14
N GLN A 21 26.62 12.91 -16.78
CA GLN A 21 26.05 14.16 -17.26
C GLN A 21 24.90 13.89 -18.26
N GLY A 22 23.71 14.40 -17.97
CA GLY A 22 22.50 14.17 -18.76
C GLY A 22 21.66 12.96 -18.33
N SER A 23 22.12 12.21 -17.33
CA SER A 23 21.30 11.20 -16.65
C SER A 23 20.49 11.84 -15.54
N GLU A 24 19.29 11.32 -15.34
CA GLU A 24 18.35 11.76 -14.32
C GLU A 24 18.14 10.64 -13.30
N ALA A 25 18.00 11.00 -12.03
CA ALA A 25 17.73 10.04 -10.99
C ALA A 25 16.23 9.68 -10.97
N HIS A 26 15.92 8.40 -10.75
CA HIS A 26 14.53 7.94 -10.63
C HIS A 26 13.72 8.67 -9.55
N TRP A 27 14.36 9.09 -8.46
CA TRP A 27 13.69 9.84 -7.40
C TRP A 27 13.29 11.26 -7.84
N GLU A 28 14.04 11.90 -8.75
CA GLU A 28 13.70 13.23 -9.31
C GLU A 28 12.44 13.14 -10.18
N VAL A 29 12.30 12.04 -10.93
CA VAL A 29 11.11 11.74 -11.74
C VAL A 29 9.89 11.58 -10.84
N VAL A 30 9.99 10.73 -9.80
CA VAL A 30 8.89 10.49 -8.86
C VAL A 30 8.51 11.77 -8.12
N GLU A 31 9.48 12.58 -7.70
CA GLU A 31 9.22 13.89 -7.07
C GLU A 31 8.40 14.81 -7.99
N ARG A 32 8.76 14.91 -9.28
CA ARG A 32 7.99 15.71 -10.25
C ARG A 32 6.57 15.20 -10.43
N ILE A 33 6.38 13.89 -10.56
CA ILE A 33 5.05 13.29 -10.72
C ILE A 33 4.16 13.69 -9.53
N LEU A 34 4.66 13.51 -8.30
CA LEU A 34 3.94 13.86 -7.08
C LEU A 34 3.72 15.37 -6.95
N PHE A 35 4.70 16.18 -7.31
CA PHE A 35 4.60 17.63 -7.31
C PHE A 35 3.51 18.12 -8.27
N VAL A 36 3.52 17.64 -9.51
CA VAL A 36 2.52 17.99 -10.53
C VAL A 36 1.13 17.54 -10.09
N TYR A 37 1.00 16.32 -9.56
CA TYR A 37 -0.27 15.83 -9.01
C TYR A 37 -0.79 16.75 -7.90
N ALA A 38 0.04 17.12 -6.93
CA ALA A 38 -0.35 17.96 -5.81
C ALA A 38 -0.76 19.38 -6.26
N LYS A 39 -0.12 19.92 -7.30
CA LYS A 39 -0.49 21.23 -7.87
C LYS A 39 -1.80 21.19 -8.63
N LEU A 40 -2.10 20.10 -9.32
CA LEU A 40 -3.34 19.93 -10.08
C LEU A 40 -4.53 19.57 -9.17
N ASN A 41 -4.28 19.01 -7.99
CA ASN A 41 -5.31 18.56 -7.04
C ASN A 41 -5.17 19.27 -5.68
N PRO A 42 -5.34 20.60 -5.59
CA PRO A 42 -5.05 21.36 -4.36
C PRO A 42 -5.95 21.01 -3.16
N GLY A 43 -7.11 20.39 -3.39
CA GLY A 43 -7.98 19.90 -2.31
C GLY A 43 -7.45 18.66 -1.58
N ILE A 44 -6.52 17.94 -2.19
CA ILE A 44 -5.88 16.73 -1.62
C ILE A 44 -4.41 17.02 -1.36
N ALA A 45 -3.75 17.69 -2.31
CA ALA A 45 -2.31 17.92 -2.34
C ALA A 45 -1.51 16.61 -2.22
N TYR A 46 -0.26 16.70 -1.77
CA TYR A 46 0.54 15.53 -1.44
C TYR A 46 0.21 15.06 -0.02
N VAL A 47 -0.01 13.75 0.13
CA VAL A 47 -0.14 13.08 1.43
C VAL A 47 0.95 12.03 1.54
N GLN A 48 1.64 11.98 2.68
CA GLN A 48 2.64 10.96 2.96
C GLN A 48 2.04 9.56 2.77
N GLY A 49 2.72 8.71 2.00
CA GLY A 49 2.20 7.40 1.56
C GLY A 49 1.91 7.36 0.07
N MET A 50 1.59 8.49 -0.58
CA MET A 50 1.44 8.54 -2.04
C MET A 50 2.71 8.12 -2.78
N ASN A 51 3.88 8.38 -2.20
CA ASN A 51 5.18 7.94 -2.70
C ASN A 51 5.31 6.40 -2.78
N GLU A 52 4.65 5.68 -1.87
CA GLU A 52 4.64 4.21 -1.83
C GLU A 52 3.73 3.61 -2.90
N ILE A 53 2.77 4.39 -3.40
CA ILE A 53 1.84 3.98 -4.45
C ILE A 53 2.43 4.29 -5.83
N VAL A 54 2.99 5.49 -6.02
CA VAL A 54 3.58 5.87 -7.31
C VAL A 54 4.82 5.04 -7.64
N GLY A 55 5.58 4.59 -6.63
CA GLY A 55 6.81 3.81 -6.79
C GLY A 55 6.63 2.54 -7.63
N PRO A 56 5.74 1.61 -7.25
CA PRO A 56 5.48 0.39 -8.03
C PRO A 56 4.98 0.66 -9.46
N ILE A 57 4.13 1.68 -9.66
CA ILE A 57 3.66 2.08 -11.00
C ILE A 57 4.86 2.52 -11.85
N TYR A 58 5.65 3.45 -11.32
CA TYR A 58 6.80 4.00 -12.01
C TYR A 58 7.83 2.93 -12.33
N TYR A 59 8.17 2.07 -11.36
CA TYR A 59 9.10 0.98 -11.57
C TYR A 59 8.65 0.08 -12.72
N THR A 60 7.38 -0.32 -12.74
CA THR A 60 6.82 -1.20 -13.78
C THR A 60 6.98 -0.57 -15.17
N LEU A 61 6.62 0.71 -15.31
CA LEU A 61 6.69 1.40 -16.60
C LEU A 61 8.13 1.77 -17.01
N ALA A 62 8.98 2.15 -16.06
CA ALA A 62 10.37 2.54 -16.31
C ALA A 62 11.30 1.34 -16.55
N THR A 63 10.87 0.13 -16.20
CA THR A 63 11.61 -1.13 -16.46
C THR A 63 11.05 -1.93 -17.62
N ASP A 64 10.09 -1.38 -18.36
CA ASP A 64 9.49 -2.04 -19.52
C ASP A 64 10.56 -2.47 -20.56
N PRO A 65 10.51 -3.72 -21.08
CA PRO A 65 11.47 -4.19 -22.07
C PRO A 65 11.34 -3.46 -23.41
N ASN A 66 10.18 -2.88 -23.71
CA ASN A 66 9.96 -2.04 -24.87
C ASN A 66 10.49 -0.63 -24.61
N ARG A 67 11.59 -0.29 -25.30
CA ARG A 67 12.22 1.02 -25.21
C ARG A 67 11.28 2.18 -25.49
N GLN A 68 10.36 2.03 -26.46
CA GLN A 68 9.42 3.08 -26.81
C GLN A 68 8.44 3.37 -25.67
N TRP A 69 8.00 2.34 -24.94
CA TRP A 69 7.09 2.51 -23.80
C TRP A 69 7.83 3.09 -22.60
N LYS A 70 9.04 2.60 -22.34
CA LYS A 70 9.91 3.12 -21.29
C LYS A 70 10.22 4.62 -21.44
N GLU A 71 10.35 5.13 -22.67
CA GLU A 71 10.56 6.56 -22.94
C GLU A 71 9.39 7.46 -22.48
N HIS A 72 8.20 6.89 -22.28
CA HIS A 72 7.00 7.59 -21.81
C HIS A 72 6.66 7.32 -20.34
N ALA A 73 7.50 6.57 -19.62
CA ALA A 73 7.22 6.07 -18.27
C ALA A 73 6.80 7.17 -17.27
N GLU A 74 7.42 8.36 -17.28
CA GLU A 74 7.02 9.46 -16.38
C GLU A 74 5.57 9.91 -16.62
N ALA A 75 5.22 10.17 -17.88
CA ALA A 75 3.89 10.63 -18.26
C ALA A 75 2.83 9.55 -18.01
N ASP A 76 3.12 8.31 -18.41
CA ASP A 76 2.21 7.18 -18.21
C ASP A 76 1.99 6.91 -16.72
N THR A 77 3.05 6.98 -15.91
CA THR A 77 2.95 6.87 -14.44
C THR A 77 2.05 7.97 -13.89
N PHE A 78 2.21 9.21 -14.33
CA PHE A 78 1.38 10.32 -13.86
C PHE A 78 -0.12 10.06 -14.09
N PHE A 79 -0.50 9.59 -15.29
CA PHE A 79 -1.90 9.30 -15.59
C PHE A 79 -2.42 8.06 -14.87
N CYS A 80 -1.65 6.98 -14.81
CA CYS A 80 -2.01 5.77 -14.06
C CYS A 80 -2.20 6.08 -12.56
N PHE A 81 -1.24 6.82 -11.98
CA PHE A 81 -1.32 7.27 -10.59
C PHE A 81 -2.53 8.17 -10.36
N THR A 82 -2.77 9.16 -11.22
CA THR A 82 -3.92 10.07 -11.08
C THR A 82 -5.25 9.32 -11.14
N ASN A 83 -5.39 8.37 -12.06
CA ASN A 83 -6.59 7.54 -12.16
C ASN A 83 -6.78 6.69 -10.91
N LEU A 84 -5.72 6.00 -10.45
CA LEU A 84 -5.78 5.18 -9.23
C LEU A 84 -6.15 6.02 -8.00
N MET A 85 -5.52 7.19 -7.85
CA MET A 85 -5.83 8.10 -6.76
C MET A 85 -7.27 8.58 -6.84
N SER A 86 -7.80 8.90 -8.03
CA SER A 86 -9.19 9.36 -8.20
C SER A 86 -10.23 8.35 -7.69
N GLU A 87 -9.96 7.05 -7.80
CA GLU A 87 -10.81 5.99 -7.29
C GLU A 87 -10.62 5.73 -5.78
N ASN A 88 -9.47 6.14 -5.23
CA ASN A 88 -9.06 5.89 -3.84
C ASN A 88 -9.07 7.18 -2.98
N MET A 89 -9.53 8.33 -3.50
CA MET A 89 -9.39 9.64 -2.84
C MET A 89 -10.05 9.68 -1.46
N ASP A 90 -11.14 8.92 -1.29
CA ASP A 90 -11.88 8.83 -0.03
C ASP A 90 -11.02 8.30 1.13
N ASN A 91 -9.95 7.56 0.84
CA ASN A 91 -9.02 7.05 1.85
C ASN A 91 -7.98 8.08 2.31
N PHE A 92 -7.80 9.18 1.57
CA PHE A 92 -6.78 10.20 1.84
C PHE A 92 -7.35 11.53 2.29
N ILE A 93 -8.67 11.73 2.14
CA ILE A 93 -9.36 12.94 2.55
C ILE A 93 -9.96 12.71 3.93
N LYS A 94 -9.32 13.25 4.98
CA LYS A 94 -9.77 13.13 6.38
C LYS A 94 -11.22 13.55 6.62
N SER A 95 -11.75 14.47 5.81
CA SER A 95 -13.16 14.90 5.93
C SER A 95 -14.17 13.85 5.41
N LEU A 96 -13.69 12.76 4.80
CA LEU A 96 -14.51 11.65 4.31
C LEU A 96 -14.40 10.41 5.21
N ASP A 97 -13.63 10.46 6.30
CA ASP A 97 -13.48 9.33 7.23
C ASP A 97 -14.81 8.89 7.88
N ASP A 98 -15.76 9.83 8.02
CA ASP A 98 -17.13 9.60 8.53
C ASP A 98 -18.16 9.29 7.41
N SER A 99 -17.72 9.18 6.15
CA SER A 99 -18.56 8.84 5.00
C SER A 99 -18.84 7.34 4.94
N PRO A 100 -20.01 6.90 4.43
CA PRO A 100 -20.28 5.49 4.12
C PRO A 100 -19.25 4.85 3.16
N CYS A 101 -18.47 5.65 2.43
CA CYS A 101 -17.41 5.19 1.51
C CYS A 101 -15.99 5.40 2.06
N GLY A 102 -15.86 5.97 3.27
CA GLY A 102 -14.57 6.33 3.87
C GLY A 102 -13.74 5.13 4.30
N ILE A 103 -12.47 5.40 4.62
CA ILE A 103 -11.50 4.38 5.05
C ILE A 103 -12.01 3.60 6.27
N THR A 104 -12.70 4.26 7.22
CA THR A 104 -13.30 3.62 8.40
C THR A 104 -14.23 2.48 8.01
N THR A 105 -15.14 2.71 7.07
CA THR A 105 -16.10 1.70 6.60
C THR A 105 -15.39 0.53 5.92
N ARG A 106 -14.31 0.79 5.17
CA ARG A 106 -13.52 -0.27 4.52
C ARG A 106 -12.78 -1.13 5.55
N MET A 107 -12.20 -0.50 6.59
CA MET A 107 -11.55 -1.22 7.69
C MET A 107 -12.55 -2.11 8.44
N GLU A 108 -13.75 -1.60 8.73
CA GLU A 108 -14.82 -2.39 9.35
C GLU A 108 -15.32 -3.52 8.44
N SER A 109 -15.29 -3.31 7.12
CA SER A 109 -15.66 -4.35 6.14
C SER A 109 -14.68 -5.53 6.16
N VAL A 110 -13.40 -5.32 6.48
CA VAL A 110 -12.45 -6.43 6.72
C VAL A 110 -12.89 -7.25 7.93
N TYR A 111 -13.29 -6.60 9.03
CA TYR A 111 -13.81 -7.30 10.21
C TYR A 111 -15.16 -7.98 9.97
N SER A 112 -16.06 -7.37 9.20
CA SER A 112 -17.32 -8.02 8.80
C SER A 112 -17.05 -9.27 7.96
N ALA A 113 -16.15 -9.17 6.97
CA ALA A 113 -15.76 -10.32 6.17
C ALA A 113 -15.11 -11.42 7.02
N LEU A 114 -14.27 -11.06 7.99
CA LEU A 114 -13.70 -12.01 8.93
C LEU A 114 -14.79 -12.68 9.78
N LYS A 115 -15.72 -11.91 10.33
CA LYS A 115 -16.83 -12.43 11.15
C LYS A 115 -17.66 -13.47 10.40
N ASP A 116 -17.93 -13.22 9.12
CA ASP A 116 -18.74 -14.12 8.30
C ASP A 116 -17.97 -15.38 7.90
N LYS A 117 -16.64 -15.30 7.72
CA LYS A 117 -15.80 -16.40 7.24
C LYS A 117 -15.13 -17.22 8.35
N ASP A 118 -14.83 -16.59 9.49
CA ASP A 118 -14.20 -17.21 10.66
C ASP A 118 -14.61 -16.48 11.95
N MET A 119 -15.77 -16.89 12.48
CA MET A 119 -16.33 -16.31 13.71
C MET A 119 -15.42 -16.50 14.93
N GLU A 120 -14.68 -17.61 15.03
CA GLU A 120 -13.81 -17.89 16.17
C GLU A 120 -12.64 -16.90 16.21
N LEU A 121 -11.97 -16.71 15.07
CA LEU A 121 -10.88 -15.74 14.94
C LEU A 121 -11.38 -14.30 15.17
N TYR A 122 -12.55 -13.95 14.63
CA TYR A 122 -13.18 -12.66 14.90
C TYR A 122 -13.39 -12.42 16.40
N LEU A 123 -13.98 -13.39 17.13
CA LEU A 123 -14.23 -13.28 18.56
C LEU A 123 -12.94 -13.15 19.37
N LYS A 124 -11.88 -13.85 18.98
CA LYS A 124 -10.56 -13.73 19.61
C LYS A 124 -10.00 -12.31 19.51
N LEU A 125 -10.03 -11.71 18.31
CA LEU A 125 -9.56 -10.34 18.12
C LEU A 125 -10.41 -9.32 18.90
N GLN A 126 -11.73 -9.54 18.96
CA GLN A 126 -12.66 -8.72 19.75
C GLN A 126 -12.40 -8.84 21.26
N GLU A 127 -12.19 -10.04 21.79
CA GLU A 127 -11.87 -10.28 23.20
C GLU A 127 -10.61 -9.52 23.63
N GLN A 128 -9.61 -9.47 22.75
CA GLN A 128 -8.37 -8.73 22.96
C GLN A 128 -8.49 -7.23 22.72
N ASN A 129 -9.67 -6.73 22.33
CA ASN A 129 -9.91 -5.33 21.93
C ASN A 129 -8.99 -4.87 20.78
N ILE A 130 -8.56 -5.77 19.91
CA ILE A 130 -7.83 -5.40 18.70
C ILE A 130 -8.83 -4.76 17.75
N GLN A 131 -8.58 -3.50 17.40
CA GLN A 131 -9.43 -2.76 16.48
C GLN A 131 -8.87 -2.85 15.06
N PRO A 132 -9.71 -2.93 14.01
CA PRO A 132 -9.25 -3.12 12.64
C PRO A 132 -8.31 -1.99 12.20
N GLN A 133 -8.54 -0.75 12.65
CA GLN A 133 -7.70 0.40 12.30
C GLN A 133 -6.24 0.28 12.71
N TYR A 134 -5.90 -0.59 13.68
CA TYR A 134 -4.52 -0.73 14.14
C TYR A 134 -3.59 -1.42 13.13
N PHE A 135 -4.16 -2.12 12.15
CA PHE A 135 -3.39 -2.83 11.11
C PHE A 135 -3.95 -2.60 9.71
N THR A 136 -5.28 -2.59 9.53
CA THR A 136 -5.89 -2.46 8.18
C THR A 136 -5.77 -1.07 7.58
N PHE A 137 -5.58 -0.01 8.39
CA PHE A 137 -5.46 1.35 7.87
C PHE A 137 -4.34 1.44 6.84
N ARG A 138 -3.13 0.98 7.21
CA ARG A 138 -1.96 0.98 6.33
C ARG A 138 -2.14 0.03 5.15
N TRP A 139 -2.68 -1.17 5.40
CA TRP A 139 -2.92 -2.18 4.38
C TRP A 139 -3.82 -1.66 3.24
N LEU A 140 -4.91 -0.98 3.60
CA LEU A 140 -5.89 -0.48 2.65
C LEU A 140 -5.45 0.83 1.98
N THR A 141 -4.93 1.79 2.76
CA THR A 141 -4.51 3.09 2.22
C THR A 141 -3.33 2.96 1.26
N LEU A 142 -2.40 2.04 1.52
CA LEU A 142 -1.22 1.84 0.68
C LEU A 142 -1.34 0.64 -0.28
N LEU A 143 -2.53 0.04 -0.40
CA LEU A 143 -2.76 -1.12 -1.26
C LEU A 143 -1.72 -2.23 -1.04
N LEU A 144 -1.41 -2.48 0.25
CA LEU A 144 -0.44 -3.46 0.74
C LEU A 144 1.03 -3.22 0.33
N SER A 145 1.37 -2.05 -0.22
CA SER A 145 2.73 -1.80 -0.74
C SER A 145 3.83 -1.78 0.33
N GLN A 146 3.48 -1.59 1.60
CA GLN A 146 4.41 -1.68 2.74
C GLN A 146 4.39 -3.03 3.46
N GLU A 147 3.53 -3.97 3.07
CA GLU A 147 3.49 -5.30 3.68
C GLU A 147 4.38 -6.30 2.95
N PHE A 148 4.65 -6.05 1.67
CA PHE A 148 5.32 -6.99 0.78
C PHE A 148 6.46 -6.34 0.01
N LEU A 149 7.39 -7.18 -0.45
CA LEU A 149 8.44 -6.72 -1.35
C LEU A 149 7.86 -6.35 -2.72
N LEU A 150 8.54 -5.45 -3.44
CA LEU A 150 8.04 -4.90 -4.70
C LEU A 150 7.54 -5.96 -5.72
N PRO A 151 8.22 -7.10 -5.95
CA PRO A 151 7.69 -8.13 -6.88
C PRO A 151 6.33 -8.68 -6.45
N ASP A 152 6.12 -8.86 -5.15
CA ASP A 152 4.87 -9.36 -4.59
C ASP A 152 3.79 -8.28 -4.63
N VAL A 153 4.14 -7.02 -4.36
CA VAL A 153 3.22 -5.87 -4.51
C VAL A 153 2.70 -5.79 -5.94
N ILE A 154 3.60 -5.86 -6.94
CA ILE A 154 3.22 -5.89 -8.36
C ILE A 154 2.28 -7.08 -8.62
N ARG A 155 2.58 -8.27 -8.08
CA ARG A 155 1.72 -9.44 -8.27
C ARG A 155 0.34 -9.28 -7.63
N ILE A 156 0.22 -8.64 -6.47
CA ILE A 156 -1.07 -8.29 -5.85
C ILE A 156 -1.81 -7.32 -6.76
N TRP A 157 -1.11 -6.30 -7.27
CA TRP A 157 -1.70 -5.26 -8.10
C TRP A 157 -2.16 -5.76 -9.47
N ASP A 158 -1.48 -6.75 -10.06
CA ASP A 158 -1.98 -7.47 -11.24
C ASP A 158 -3.37 -8.07 -10.96
N ALA A 159 -3.53 -8.72 -9.81
CA ALA A 159 -4.80 -9.31 -9.42
C ALA A 159 -5.87 -8.23 -9.18
N LEU A 160 -5.53 -7.17 -8.42
CA LEU A 160 -6.43 -6.07 -8.11
C LEU A 160 -6.89 -5.36 -9.38
N PHE A 161 -5.98 -4.91 -10.24
CA PHE A 161 -6.32 -4.12 -11.43
C PHE A 161 -7.00 -4.93 -12.52
N SER A 162 -6.83 -6.25 -12.53
CA SER A 162 -7.62 -7.16 -13.38
C SER A 162 -9.06 -7.38 -12.89
N HIS A 163 -9.36 -7.04 -11.64
CA HIS A 163 -10.67 -7.29 -11.02
C HIS A 163 -11.61 -6.08 -11.19
N GLN A 164 -12.89 -6.34 -11.48
CA GLN A 164 -13.91 -5.29 -11.61
C GLN A 164 -14.14 -4.58 -10.28
N ASP A 165 -14.42 -5.34 -9.21
CA ASP A 165 -14.62 -4.82 -7.85
C ASP A 165 -13.32 -4.85 -7.04
N ARG A 166 -12.25 -4.22 -7.57
CA ARG A 166 -10.88 -4.35 -7.04
C ARG A 166 -10.73 -4.02 -5.56
N PHE A 167 -11.44 -3.01 -5.04
CA PHE A 167 -11.32 -2.62 -3.64
C PHE A 167 -12.12 -3.52 -2.69
N ASP A 168 -13.18 -4.16 -3.17
CA ASP A 168 -13.88 -5.20 -2.41
C ASP A 168 -13.04 -6.49 -2.43
N PHE A 169 -12.38 -6.78 -3.55
CA PHE A 169 -11.40 -7.85 -3.61
C PHE A 169 -10.20 -7.60 -2.67
N LEU A 170 -9.74 -6.34 -2.53
CA LEU A 170 -8.73 -5.98 -1.53
C LEU A 170 -9.17 -6.30 -0.10
N ILE A 171 -10.44 -6.05 0.26
CA ILE A 171 -10.99 -6.42 1.56
C ILE A 171 -10.89 -7.94 1.77
N LEU A 172 -11.18 -8.74 0.74
CA LEU A 172 -11.04 -10.19 0.79
C LEU A 172 -9.58 -10.65 0.85
N ILE A 173 -8.64 -9.94 0.22
CA ILE A 173 -7.20 -10.19 0.37
C ILE A 173 -6.77 -9.95 1.82
N CYS A 174 -7.17 -8.84 2.44
CA CYS A 174 -6.89 -8.55 3.85
C CYS A 174 -7.52 -9.60 4.78
N CYS A 175 -8.75 -10.05 4.51
CA CYS A 175 -9.39 -11.13 5.27
C CYS A 175 -8.64 -12.46 5.10
N ALA A 176 -8.24 -12.81 3.88
CA ALA A 176 -7.42 -13.99 3.60
C ALA A 176 -6.09 -13.95 4.36
N MET A 177 -5.45 -12.77 4.44
CA MET A 177 -4.23 -12.60 5.22
C MET A 177 -4.42 -12.99 6.68
N LEU A 178 -5.52 -12.58 7.31
CA LEU A 178 -5.86 -12.92 8.70
C LEU A 178 -6.10 -14.43 8.88
N ILE A 179 -6.86 -15.04 7.97
CA ILE A 179 -7.18 -16.47 8.03
C ILE A 179 -5.93 -17.34 7.83
N LEU A 180 -4.93 -16.88 7.08
CA LEU A 180 -3.71 -17.64 6.86
C LEU A 180 -2.78 -17.69 8.09
N ILE A 181 -2.88 -16.73 9.00
CA ILE A 181 -2.13 -16.69 10.28
C ILE A 181 -3.05 -16.99 11.48
N ARG A 182 -4.18 -17.64 11.21
CA ARG A 182 -5.26 -17.88 12.16
C ARG A 182 -4.77 -18.58 13.43
N ASP A 183 -4.03 -19.66 13.26
CA ASP A 183 -3.66 -20.52 14.39
C ASP A 183 -2.73 -19.76 15.35
N GLU A 184 -1.79 -18.99 14.82
CA GLU A 184 -0.94 -18.08 15.59
C GLU A 184 -1.75 -16.98 16.31
N LEU A 185 -2.75 -16.41 15.64
CA LEU A 185 -3.62 -15.39 16.25
C LEU A 185 -4.51 -15.94 17.37
N LEU A 186 -4.99 -17.18 17.25
CA LEU A 186 -5.81 -17.83 18.27
C LEU A 186 -4.99 -18.17 19.53
N GLU A 187 -3.75 -18.60 19.34
CA GLU A 187 -2.83 -18.92 20.45
C GLU A 187 -2.24 -17.66 21.11
N GLY A 188 -2.03 -16.60 20.34
CA GLY A 188 -1.37 -15.37 20.80
C GLY A 188 -2.18 -14.51 21.78
N ASP A 189 -1.45 -13.64 22.49
CA ASP A 189 -2.00 -12.55 23.30
C ASP A 189 -2.06 -11.23 22.50
N PHE A 190 -2.60 -10.17 23.10
CA PHE A 190 -2.73 -8.87 22.43
C PHE A 190 -1.41 -8.37 21.82
N THR A 191 -0.31 -8.45 22.56
CA THR A 191 0.99 -7.93 22.12
C THR A 191 1.56 -8.77 20.97
N THR A 192 1.47 -10.10 21.07
CA THR A 192 1.95 -11.01 20.03
C THR A 192 1.14 -10.84 18.75
N ASN A 193 -0.19 -10.80 18.88
CA ASN A 193 -1.09 -10.63 17.74
C ASN A 193 -0.92 -9.27 17.07
N MET A 194 -0.76 -8.19 17.86
CA MET A 194 -0.51 -6.88 17.26
C MET A 194 0.80 -6.83 16.48
N ARG A 195 1.87 -7.45 17.00
CA ARG A 195 3.12 -7.56 16.25
C ARG A 195 2.92 -8.35 14.97
N LEU A 196 2.25 -9.49 15.03
CA LEU A 196 2.00 -10.35 13.87
C LEU A 196 1.20 -9.64 12.76
N LEU A 197 0.26 -8.79 13.15
CA LEU A 197 -0.56 -8.00 12.23
C LEU A 197 0.18 -6.80 11.64
N GLN A 198 1.14 -6.21 12.37
CA GLN A 198 1.93 -5.07 11.89
C GLN A 198 3.17 -5.50 11.10
N ASP A 199 3.72 -6.68 11.42
CA ASP A 199 4.86 -7.33 10.79
C ASP A 199 4.41 -8.68 10.20
N TYR A 200 3.63 -8.62 9.10
CA TYR A 200 2.98 -9.80 8.53
C TYR A 200 4.00 -10.89 8.13
N PRO A 201 3.83 -12.15 8.59
CA PRO A 201 4.90 -13.16 8.50
C PRO A 201 4.95 -13.93 7.17
N ILE A 202 3.88 -13.90 6.37
CA ILE A 202 3.78 -14.71 5.15
C ILE A 202 4.22 -13.90 3.94
N SER A 203 5.17 -14.45 3.17
CA SER A 203 5.63 -13.89 1.89
C SER A 203 5.04 -14.56 0.66
N ASP A 204 4.39 -15.74 0.78
CA ASP A 204 3.74 -16.38 -0.38
C ASP A 204 2.44 -15.66 -0.76
N VAL A 205 2.60 -14.63 -1.60
CA VAL A 205 1.50 -13.85 -2.16
C VAL A 205 0.48 -14.70 -2.93
N HIS A 206 0.91 -15.80 -3.55
CA HIS A 206 0.00 -16.65 -4.29
C HIS A 206 -0.92 -17.44 -3.35
N ALA A 207 -0.45 -17.84 -2.17
CA ALA A 207 -1.32 -18.42 -1.14
C ALA A 207 -2.40 -17.43 -0.69
N ILE A 208 -2.02 -16.18 -0.46
CA ILE A 208 -2.96 -15.10 -0.09
C ILE A 208 -4.01 -14.90 -1.19
N LEU A 209 -3.59 -14.73 -2.44
CA LEU A 209 -4.50 -14.50 -3.56
C LEU A 209 -5.42 -15.69 -3.83
N ARG A 210 -4.92 -16.94 -3.72
CA ARG A 210 -5.75 -18.14 -3.82
C ARG A 210 -6.81 -18.16 -2.72
N ARG A 211 -6.41 -17.92 -1.47
CA ARG A 211 -7.34 -17.88 -0.34
C ARG A 211 -8.38 -16.76 -0.50
N ALA A 212 -7.98 -15.57 -0.93
CA ALA A 212 -8.91 -14.47 -1.20
C ALA A 212 -9.97 -14.85 -2.25
N LYS A 213 -9.56 -15.57 -3.29
CA LYS A 213 -10.49 -16.07 -4.31
C LYS A 213 -11.43 -17.15 -3.78
N GLU A 214 -10.94 -18.09 -2.97
CA GLU A 214 -11.77 -19.09 -2.28
C GLU A 214 -12.84 -18.42 -1.40
N LEU A 215 -12.48 -17.36 -0.67
CA LEU A 215 -13.42 -16.60 0.17
C LEU A 215 -14.50 -15.88 -0.65
N GLN A 216 -14.14 -15.39 -1.84
CA GLN A 216 -15.06 -14.75 -2.78
C GLN A 216 -16.07 -15.75 -3.34
N ASP A 217 -15.60 -16.92 -3.77
CA ASP A 217 -16.43 -17.94 -4.43
C ASP A 217 -17.33 -18.70 -3.45
N GLY A 218 -16.95 -18.75 -2.17
CA GLY A 218 -17.75 -19.33 -1.09
C GLY A 218 -18.65 -18.33 -0.35
N ALA A 219 -18.90 -17.14 -0.91
CA ALA A 219 -19.82 -16.13 -0.38
C ALA A 219 -21.25 -16.31 -0.92
#